data_AF-A0A1I4BVC4-F1
#
_entry.id   AF-A0A1I4BVC4-F1
#
_cell.length_a   1.000
_cell.length_b   1.000
_cell.length_c   1.000
_cell.angle_alpha   90.00
_cell.angle_beta   90.00
_cell.angle_gamma   90.00
#
_symmetry.space_group_name_H-M   'P 1'
#
loop_
_entity.id
_entity.type
_entity.pdbx_description
1 polymer ?
#
loop_
_entity_poly.entity_id
_entity_poly.type
_entity_poly.pdbx_seq_one_letter_code
_entity_poly.pdbx_strand_id
1 'polypeptide(L)'
;MASKTDPAIEFAELCTKLAASRTKTGTDHLADHFKVDAWSYEFYQILFCIIERANQIKMLVAGLPDAAHIAPDLTAHIDDLLNGFQPQSMMNRWDQHGATYVNAKNIQPIKMVSVLLRQHVSYPVLSEEEREDVLSQVADLTKWLEEIQVGEHDFIRQAIIDGLRQFSFRLSRIEWLGWGYSVASLKDVIGAYLALERGTPTDGSNPQAEAVLKRLGAALKSIYRSAGVTKDVVERGDFLLKAYGAASLFVHSHHGIAGLLTFG
;
A
#
# COMPACT_ATOMS: atom_id res chain seq x y z
N MET A 1 -4.19 21.52 -13.65
CA MET A 1 -3.44 20.25 -13.63
C MET A 1 -3.61 19.66 -12.24
N ALA A 2 -3.90 18.36 -12.13
CA ALA A 2 -3.97 17.70 -10.82
C ALA A 2 -2.62 17.82 -10.10
N SER A 3 -2.65 18.13 -8.80
CA SER A 3 -1.44 18.14 -7.97
C SER A 3 -0.84 16.73 -7.93
N LYS A 4 0.49 16.61 -8.06
CA LYS A 4 1.18 15.32 -7.96
C LYS A 4 1.80 15.15 -6.58
N THR A 5 1.81 13.91 -6.12
CA THR A 5 2.48 13.45 -4.91
C THR A 5 3.38 12.25 -5.21
N ASP A 6 4.06 11.75 -4.20
CA ASP A 6 5.01 10.64 -4.25
C ASP A 6 5.11 9.95 -2.88
N PRO A 7 5.65 8.72 -2.80
CA PRO A 7 5.65 7.95 -1.56
C PRO A 7 6.39 8.63 -0.41
N ALA A 8 7.43 9.41 -0.70
CA ALA A 8 8.24 10.05 0.33
C ALA A 8 7.52 11.26 0.94
N ILE A 9 6.88 12.11 0.13
CA ILE A 9 6.13 13.24 0.69
C ILE A 9 4.90 12.77 1.46
N GLU A 10 4.15 11.77 0.98
CA GLU A 10 3.01 11.20 1.72
C GLU A 10 3.44 10.64 3.09
N PHE A 11 4.55 9.90 3.13
CA PHE A 11 5.08 9.34 4.37
C PHE A 11 5.58 10.44 5.32
N ALA A 12 6.29 11.44 4.79
CA ALA A 12 6.80 12.55 5.59
C ALA A 12 5.68 13.44 6.15
N GLU A 13 4.59 13.65 5.40
CA GLU A 13 3.41 14.35 5.87
C GLU A 13 2.71 13.58 6.99
N LEU A 14 2.54 12.26 6.84
CA LEU A 14 2.02 11.42 7.92
C LEU A 14 2.89 11.55 9.19
N CYS A 15 4.21 11.39 9.05
CA CYS A 15 5.12 11.51 10.18
C CYS A 15 5.08 12.92 10.80
N THR A 16 4.87 13.96 9.99
CA THR A 16 4.68 15.33 10.49
C THR A 16 3.41 15.45 11.34
N LYS A 17 2.30 14.82 10.91
CA LYS A 17 1.05 14.77 11.69
C LYS A 17 1.25 14.01 13.02
N LEU A 18 2.07 12.96 13.02
CA LEU A 18 2.36 12.13 14.20
C LEU A 18 3.43 12.71 15.15
N ALA A 19 4.25 13.64 14.68
CA ALA A 19 5.36 14.25 15.44
C ALA A 19 4.91 15.12 16.62
N ALA A 20 3.61 15.42 16.74
CA ALA A 20 3.10 16.23 17.83
C ALA A 20 3.43 15.61 19.19
N SER A 21 4.05 16.40 20.07
CA SER A 21 4.35 16.00 21.44
C SER A 21 3.05 15.81 22.23
N ARG A 22 2.84 14.61 22.77
CA ARG A 22 1.64 14.24 23.56
C ARG A 22 2.06 13.45 24.79
N THR A 23 1.37 13.71 25.90
CA THR A 23 1.62 13.02 27.19
C THR A 23 1.00 11.62 27.26
N LYS A 24 0.23 11.22 26.24
CA LYS A 24 -0.36 9.87 26.11
C LYS A 24 0.72 8.83 25.81
N THR A 25 0.42 7.55 26.04
CA THR A 25 1.28 6.47 25.55
C THR A 25 1.35 6.51 24.03
N GLY A 26 2.41 5.96 23.43
CA GLY A 26 2.50 5.88 21.97
C GLY A 26 1.34 5.10 21.36
N THR A 27 0.90 4.02 22.00
CA THR A 27 -0.29 3.26 21.59
C THR A 27 -1.54 4.13 21.57
N ASP A 28 -1.83 4.84 22.66
CA ASP A 28 -3.04 5.68 22.74
C ASP A 28 -2.99 6.85 21.75
N HIS A 29 -1.81 7.46 21.56
CA HIS A 29 -1.61 8.55 20.60
C HIS A 29 -1.91 8.10 19.16
N LEU A 30 -1.38 6.95 18.74
CA LEU A 30 -1.64 6.41 17.42
C LEU A 30 -3.11 5.98 17.27
N ALA A 31 -3.65 5.25 18.26
CA ALA A 31 -5.04 4.81 18.28
C ALA A 31 -6.01 5.99 18.10
N ASP A 32 -5.81 7.07 18.85
CA ASP A 32 -6.59 8.30 18.73
C ASP A 32 -6.44 8.96 17.35
N HIS A 33 -5.20 9.05 16.83
CA HIS A 33 -4.93 9.71 15.56
C HIS A 33 -5.68 9.04 14.40
N PHE A 34 -5.65 7.71 14.36
CA PHE A 34 -6.26 6.92 13.31
C PHE A 34 -7.70 6.50 13.60
N LYS A 35 -8.23 6.83 14.79
CA LYS A 35 -9.58 6.47 15.26
C LYS A 35 -9.81 4.96 15.24
N VAL A 36 -8.86 4.22 15.81
CA VAL A 36 -8.91 2.75 15.97
C VAL A 36 -8.69 2.39 17.44
N ASP A 37 -9.11 1.19 17.84
CA ASP A 37 -8.85 0.72 19.20
C ASP A 37 -7.38 0.34 19.36
N ALA A 38 -6.79 0.70 20.51
CA ALA A 38 -5.44 0.31 20.90
C ALA A 38 -5.26 -1.22 20.83
N TRP A 39 -4.17 -1.69 20.23
CA TRP A 39 -3.85 -3.12 20.05
C TRP A 39 -4.87 -3.93 19.25
N SER A 40 -5.81 -3.28 18.58
CA SER A 40 -6.72 -3.94 17.63
C SER A 40 -5.98 -4.42 16.39
N TYR A 41 -6.65 -5.28 15.61
CA TYR A 41 -6.16 -5.67 14.29
C TYR A 41 -5.85 -4.45 13.39
N GLU A 42 -6.74 -3.46 13.36
CA GLU A 42 -6.57 -2.22 12.59
C GLU A 42 -5.35 -1.41 13.07
N PHE A 43 -5.12 -1.37 14.38
CA PHE A 43 -3.94 -0.72 14.95
C PHE A 43 -2.64 -1.35 14.47
N TYR A 44 -2.54 -2.68 14.47
CA TYR A 44 -1.36 -3.36 13.92
C TYR A 44 -1.24 -3.19 12.41
N GLN A 45 -2.35 -3.19 11.67
CA GLN A 45 -2.31 -2.88 10.24
C GLN A 45 -1.72 -1.50 9.96
N ILE A 46 -2.06 -0.48 10.76
CA ILE A 46 -1.46 0.86 10.64
C ILE A 46 0.05 0.81 10.87
N LEU A 47 0.51 0.15 11.94
CA LEU A 47 1.94 0.03 12.23
C LEU A 47 2.69 -0.66 11.08
N PHE A 48 2.15 -1.75 10.55
CA PHE A 48 2.74 -2.45 9.40
C PHE A 48 2.77 -1.55 8.17
N CYS A 49 1.70 -0.81 7.89
CA CYS A 49 1.70 0.14 6.78
C CYS A 49 2.81 1.20 6.91
N ILE A 50 3.01 1.75 8.11
CA ILE A 50 4.09 2.71 8.40
C ILE A 50 5.47 2.09 8.10
N ILE A 51 5.73 0.90 8.64
CA ILE A 51 7.02 0.20 8.47
C ILE A 51 7.27 -0.16 7.00
N GLU A 52 6.26 -0.70 6.33
CA GLU A 52 6.38 -1.14 4.94
C GLU A 52 6.59 0.04 3.99
N ARG A 53 5.90 1.17 4.21
CA ARG A 53 6.13 2.39 3.43
C ARG A 53 7.55 2.92 3.62
N ALA A 54 8.04 2.95 4.85
CA ALA A 54 9.39 3.37 5.16
C ALA A 54 10.43 2.51 4.41
N ASN A 55 10.26 1.19 4.44
CA ASN A 55 11.14 0.25 3.72
C ASN A 55 11.02 0.39 2.20
N GLN A 56 9.82 0.65 1.67
CA GLN A 56 9.63 0.92 0.26
C GLN A 56 10.42 2.15 -0.20
N ILE A 57 10.43 3.24 0.58
CA ILE A 57 11.19 4.45 0.26
C ILE A 57 12.69 4.13 0.21
N LYS A 58 13.22 3.37 1.18
CA LYS A 58 14.63 2.91 1.15
C LYS A 58 14.95 2.15 -0.13
N MET A 59 14.11 1.19 -0.51
CA MET A 59 14.29 0.40 -1.74
C MET A 59 14.25 1.26 -3.00
N LEU A 60 13.31 2.20 -3.07
CA LEU A 60 13.20 3.11 -4.21
C LEU A 60 14.45 3.97 -4.35
N VAL A 61 14.94 4.55 -3.25
CA VAL A 61 16.12 5.43 -3.28
C VAL A 61 17.40 4.65 -3.57
N ALA A 62 17.55 3.44 -2.99
CA ALA A 62 18.69 2.57 -3.30
C ALA A 62 18.74 2.15 -4.78
N GLY A 63 17.58 2.08 -5.45
CA GLY A 63 17.47 1.79 -6.87
C GLY A 63 17.77 2.98 -7.80
N LEU A 64 17.98 4.20 -7.28
CA LEU A 64 18.27 5.38 -8.08
C LEU A 64 19.78 5.67 -8.12
N PRO A 65 20.44 5.58 -9.30
CA PRO A 65 21.86 5.91 -9.43
C PRO A 65 22.19 7.33 -8.93
N ASP A 66 21.32 8.30 -9.23
CA ASP A 66 21.50 9.71 -8.87
C ASP A 66 21.39 9.97 -7.36
N ALA A 67 20.78 9.04 -6.61
CA ALA A 67 20.64 9.13 -5.16
C ALA A 67 21.63 8.25 -4.38
N ALA A 68 22.54 7.53 -5.07
CA ALA A 68 23.44 6.57 -4.43
C ALA A 68 24.30 7.19 -3.31
N HIS A 69 24.69 8.45 -3.46
CA HIS A 69 25.51 9.18 -2.48
C HIS A 69 24.74 9.62 -1.23
N ILE A 70 23.40 9.74 -1.28
CA ILE A 70 22.55 10.12 -0.14
C ILE A 70 21.77 8.93 0.45
N ALA A 71 21.70 7.80 -0.26
CA ALA A 71 20.92 6.64 0.15
C ALA A 71 21.29 6.09 1.55
N PRO A 72 22.59 5.99 1.94
CA PRO A 72 22.95 5.51 3.28
C PRO A 72 22.44 6.43 4.39
N ASP A 73 22.64 7.75 4.25
CA ASP A 73 22.23 8.74 5.25
C ASP A 73 20.70 8.80 5.37
N LEU A 74 19.99 8.77 4.24
CA LEU A 74 18.52 8.70 4.25
C LEU A 74 18.04 7.42 4.94
N THR A 75 18.69 6.29 4.67
CA THR A 75 18.32 5.00 5.29
C THR A 75 18.47 5.07 6.80
N ALA A 76 19.57 5.64 7.30
CA ALA A 76 19.79 5.87 8.73
C ALA A 76 18.70 6.76 9.35
N HIS A 77 18.29 7.84 8.68
CA HIS A 77 17.18 8.68 9.17
C HIS A 77 15.83 7.96 9.20
N ILE A 78 15.55 7.11 8.20
CA ILE A 78 14.33 6.29 8.19
C ILE A 78 14.39 5.24 9.31
N ASP A 79 15.54 4.59 9.53
CA ASP A 79 15.73 3.65 10.63
C ASP A 79 15.54 4.30 12.00
N ASP A 80 16.13 5.47 12.21
CA ASP A 80 15.95 6.26 13.43
C ASP A 80 14.47 6.62 13.62
N LEU A 81 13.77 7.00 12.56
CA LEU A 81 12.33 7.30 12.62
C LEU A 81 11.51 6.06 13.01
N LEU A 82 11.85 4.88 12.49
CA LEU A 82 11.16 3.63 12.79
C LEU A 82 11.31 3.17 14.25
N ASN A 83 12.36 3.60 14.97
CA ASN A 83 12.48 3.40 16.41
C ASN A 83 11.31 4.04 17.19
N GLY A 84 10.69 5.09 16.63
CA GLY A 84 9.49 5.70 17.19
C GLY A 84 8.26 4.79 17.20
N PHE A 85 8.25 3.74 16.39
CA PHE A 85 7.15 2.79 16.23
C PHE A 85 7.43 1.41 16.84
N GLN A 86 8.55 1.26 17.57
CA GLN A 86 8.88 0.03 18.27
C GLN A 86 8.05 -0.17 19.55
N PRO A 87 7.91 -1.41 20.06
CA PRO A 87 7.14 -1.70 21.27
C PRO A 87 7.49 -0.80 22.47
N GLN A 88 8.78 -0.52 22.67
CA GLN A 88 9.22 0.36 23.75
C GLN A 88 8.67 1.79 23.59
N SER A 89 8.68 2.35 22.39
CA SER A 89 8.12 3.68 22.11
C SER A 89 6.59 3.72 22.22
N MET A 90 5.92 2.60 21.91
CA MET A 90 4.46 2.46 22.04
C MET A 90 4.01 2.38 23.50
N MET A 91 4.74 1.65 24.34
CA MET A 91 4.39 1.43 25.75
C MET A 91 4.69 2.62 26.66
N ASN A 92 5.57 3.53 26.24
CA ASN A 92 5.94 4.71 27.01
C ASN A 92 5.22 5.96 26.50
N ARG A 93 5.37 7.08 27.23
CA ARG A 93 4.81 8.36 26.82
C ARG A 93 5.39 8.81 25.47
N TRP A 94 4.52 9.23 24.56
CA TRP A 94 4.89 9.61 23.20
C TRP A 94 5.87 10.78 23.18
N ASP A 95 5.66 11.79 24.02
CA ASP A 95 6.55 12.95 24.14
C ASP A 95 7.98 12.62 24.58
N GLN A 96 8.18 11.51 25.30
CA GLN A 96 9.48 11.09 25.84
C GLN A 96 10.21 10.09 24.96
N HIS A 97 9.48 9.30 24.16
CA HIS A 97 10.06 8.26 23.31
C HIS A 97 9.70 8.48 21.85
N GLY A 98 8.44 8.27 21.46
CA GLY A 98 8.04 8.31 20.05
C GLY A 98 8.38 9.61 19.32
N ALA A 99 8.02 10.77 19.90
CA ALA A 99 8.30 12.09 19.35
C ALA A 99 9.80 12.42 19.31
N THR A 100 10.64 11.73 20.08
CA THR A 100 12.10 11.89 19.99
C THR A 100 12.70 11.26 18.73
N TYR A 101 11.97 10.33 18.09
CA TYR A 101 12.36 9.69 16.84
C TYR A 101 11.57 10.25 15.64
N VAL A 102 10.25 10.43 15.81
CA VAL A 102 9.35 11.00 14.80
C VAL A 102 9.40 12.53 14.89
N ASN A 103 10.49 13.13 14.41
CA ASN A 103 10.76 14.55 14.53
C ASN A 103 11.28 15.16 13.22
N ALA A 104 11.44 16.48 13.20
CA ALA A 104 11.91 17.21 12.02
C ALA A 104 13.29 16.75 11.52
N LYS A 105 14.23 16.38 12.40
CA LYS A 105 15.57 15.91 12.01
C LYS A 105 15.49 14.68 11.10
N ASN A 106 14.59 13.73 11.40
CA ASN A 106 14.44 12.51 10.62
C ASN A 106 13.43 12.65 9.48
N ILE A 107 12.44 13.53 9.62
CA ILE A 107 11.41 13.76 8.59
C ILE A 107 11.92 14.58 7.40
N GLN A 108 12.74 15.61 7.64
CA GLN A 108 13.16 16.54 6.58
C GLN A 108 13.99 15.89 5.47
N PRO A 109 14.95 14.98 5.74
CA PRO A 109 15.65 14.25 4.69
C PRO A 109 14.71 13.49 3.75
N ILE A 110 13.62 12.92 4.28
CA ILE A 110 12.58 12.23 3.50
C ILE A 110 11.81 13.23 2.62
N LYS A 111 11.48 14.43 3.14
CA LYS A 111 10.87 15.49 2.32
C LYS A 111 11.79 15.97 1.21
N MET A 112 13.10 16.03 1.45
CA MET A 112 14.06 16.48 0.44
C MET A 112 14.20 15.44 -0.69
N VAL A 113 14.23 14.14 -0.36
CA VAL A 113 14.35 13.10 -1.39
C VAL A 113 13.10 12.97 -2.27
N SER A 114 11.94 13.47 -1.81
CA SER A 114 10.72 13.53 -2.63
C SER A 114 10.96 14.23 -3.97
N VAL A 115 11.76 15.30 -4.02
CA VAL A 115 12.06 16.02 -5.27
C VAL A 115 12.74 15.12 -6.30
N LEU A 116 13.66 14.26 -5.84
CA LEU A 116 14.35 13.28 -6.68
C LEU A 116 13.42 12.12 -7.04
N LEU A 117 12.75 11.54 -6.05
CA LEU A 117 11.84 10.41 -6.24
C LEU A 117 10.70 10.76 -7.21
N ARG A 118 10.14 11.96 -7.16
CA ARG A 118 9.02 12.40 -7.99
C ARG A 118 9.32 12.37 -9.49
N GLN A 119 10.60 12.42 -9.88
CA GLN A 119 11.03 12.26 -11.27
C GLN A 119 10.87 10.82 -11.78
N HIS A 120 10.93 9.84 -10.88
CA HIS A 120 10.84 8.41 -11.20
C HIS A 120 9.49 7.79 -10.81
N VAL A 121 8.92 8.24 -9.69
CA VAL A 121 7.68 7.73 -9.11
C VAL A 121 6.84 8.90 -8.63
N SER A 122 5.76 9.19 -9.36
CA SER A 122 4.76 10.18 -8.96
C SER A 122 3.37 9.78 -9.44
N TYR A 123 2.36 10.26 -8.73
CA TYR A 123 0.95 9.99 -9.00
C TYR A 123 0.10 11.18 -8.56
N PRO A 124 -1.11 11.35 -9.11
CA PRO A 124 -1.99 12.45 -8.71
C PRO A 124 -2.42 12.31 -7.24
N VAL A 125 -2.62 13.44 -6.57
CA VAL A 125 -3.33 13.49 -5.29
C VAL A 125 -4.82 13.32 -5.58
N LEU A 126 -5.48 12.39 -4.87
CA LEU A 126 -6.94 12.31 -4.94
C LEU A 126 -7.57 13.42 -4.09
N SER A 127 -8.60 14.03 -4.64
CA SER A 127 -9.57 14.78 -3.84
C SER A 127 -10.35 13.86 -2.90
N GLU A 128 -11.01 14.45 -1.91
CA GLU A 128 -11.89 13.68 -1.01
C GLU A 128 -13.03 12.99 -1.77
N GLU A 129 -13.61 13.67 -2.76
CA GLU A 129 -14.66 13.11 -3.63
C GLU A 129 -14.15 11.91 -4.45
N GLU A 130 -12.97 12.03 -5.09
CA GLU A 130 -12.37 10.91 -5.84
C GLU A 130 -12.02 9.73 -4.93
N ARG A 131 -11.57 10.01 -3.71
CA ARG A 131 -11.28 8.98 -2.71
C ARG A 131 -12.56 8.25 -2.29
N GLU A 132 -13.65 8.97 -2.05
CA GLU A 132 -14.95 8.39 -1.71
C GLU A 132 -15.53 7.53 -2.86
N ASP A 133 -15.42 8.01 -4.10
CA ASP A 133 -15.81 7.25 -5.29
C ASP A 133 -15.03 5.92 -5.39
N VAL A 134 -13.69 5.96 -5.23
CA VAL A 134 -12.85 4.76 -5.24
C VAL A 134 -13.24 3.81 -4.10
N LEU A 135 -13.47 4.31 -2.89
CA LEU A 135 -13.90 3.49 -1.75
C LEU A 135 -15.27 2.83 -2.00
N SER A 136 -16.21 3.55 -2.61
CA SER A 136 -17.52 3.00 -2.99
C SER A 136 -17.39 1.88 -4.01
N GLN A 137 -16.58 2.08 -5.07
CA GLN A 137 -16.34 1.06 -6.09
C GLN A 137 -15.70 -0.21 -5.52
N VAL A 138 -14.77 -0.06 -4.58
CA VAL A 138 -14.14 -1.19 -3.88
C VAL A 138 -15.15 -1.91 -2.99
N ALA A 139 -16.00 -1.19 -2.28
CA ALA A 139 -17.04 -1.77 -1.44
C ALA A 139 -18.06 -2.58 -2.28
N ASP A 140 -18.52 -2.01 -3.40
CA ASP A 140 -19.45 -2.68 -4.31
C ASP A 140 -18.86 -3.95 -4.92
N LEU A 141 -17.58 -3.91 -5.31
CA LEU A 141 -16.87 -5.08 -5.82
C LEU A 141 -16.68 -6.13 -4.74
N THR A 142 -16.28 -5.73 -3.53
CA THR A 142 -16.07 -6.64 -2.40
C THR A 142 -17.36 -7.35 -2.04
N LYS A 143 -18.46 -6.60 -1.90
CA LYS A 143 -19.80 -7.16 -1.62
C LYS A 143 -20.23 -8.16 -2.69
N TRP A 144 -20.03 -7.82 -3.96
CA TRP A 144 -20.36 -8.74 -5.04
C TRP A 144 -19.51 -10.02 -5.01
N LEU A 145 -18.22 -9.91 -4.68
CA LEU A 145 -17.34 -11.08 -4.51
C LEU A 145 -17.73 -11.92 -3.28
N GLU A 146 -18.31 -11.33 -2.24
CA GLU A 146 -18.83 -12.06 -1.09
C GLU A 146 -20.12 -12.83 -1.43
N GLU A 147 -20.93 -12.29 -2.35
CA GLU A 147 -22.21 -12.90 -2.79
C GLU A 147 -22.02 -14.01 -3.83
N ILE A 148 -20.98 -13.95 -4.67
CA ILE A 148 -20.72 -14.96 -5.70
C ILE A 148 -20.01 -16.18 -5.10
N GLN A 149 -20.58 -17.37 -5.32
CA GLN A 149 -19.88 -18.62 -5.05
C GLN A 149 -19.05 -19.00 -6.28
N VAL A 150 -17.75 -19.22 -6.09
CA VAL A 150 -16.84 -19.67 -7.16
C VAL A 150 -16.31 -21.03 -6.72
N GLY A 151 -16.95 -22.12 -7.18
CA GLY A 151 -16.73 -23.49 -6.70
C GLY A 151 -15.27 -23.88 -6.41
N GLU A 152 -14.53 -24.38 -7.41
CA GLU A 152 -13.15 -24.89 -7.23
C GLU A 152 -12.10 -23.79 -6.99
N HIS A 153 -12.45 -22.49 -7.07
CA HIS A 153 -11.50 -21.37 -7.04
C HIS A 153 -11.80 -20.37 -5.90
N ASP A 154 -12.44 -20.83 -4.83
CA ASP A 154 -12.86 -19.98 -3.71
C ASP A 154 -11.68 -19.31 -2.99
N PHE A 155 -10.50 -19.96 -2.97
CA PHE A 155 -9.28 -19.37 -2.41
C PHE A 155 -8.80 -18.13 -3.17
N ILE A 156 -8.98 -18.10 -4.50
CA ILE A 156 -8.63 -16.95 -5.35
C ILE A 156 -9.58 -15.79 -5.05
N ARG A 157 -10.88 -16.08 -4.93
CA ARG A 157 -11.90 -15.10 -4.54
C ARG A 157 -11.59 -14.50 -3.17
N GLN A 158 -11.22 -15.34 -2.19
CA GLN A 158 -10.85 -14.88 -0.87
C GLN A 158 -9.61 -13.98 -0.90
N ALA A 159 -8.57 -14.34 -1.66
CA ALA A 159 -7.38 -13.51 -1.84
C ALA A 159 -7.72 -12.13 -2.46
N ILE A 160 -8.66 -12.09 -3.40
CA ILE A 160 -9.14 -10.82 -3.98
C ILE A 160 -9.86 -9.99 -2.93
N ILE A 161 -10.78 -10.59 -2.17
CA ILE A 161 -11.52 -9.92 -1.09
C ILE A 161 -10.55 -9.34 -0.07
N ASP A 162 -9.55 -10.10 0.35
CA ASP A 162 -8.56 -9.67 1.33
C ASP A 162 -7.72 -8.50 0.81
N GLY A 163 -7.28 -8.55 -0.46
CA GLY A 163 -6.57 -7.45 -1.12
C GLY A 163 -7.42 -6.17 -1.24
N LEU A 164 -8.70 -6.30 -1.57
CA LEU A 164 -9.64 -5.17 -1.64
C LEU A 164 -9.92 -4.55 -0.27
N ARG A 165 -10.07 -5.38 0.78
CA ARG A 165 -10.23 -4.91 2.16
C ARG A 165 -8.99 -4.16 2.63
N GLN A 166 -7.79 -4.67 2.36
CA GLN A 166 -6.54 -3.96 2.66
C GLN A 166 -6.43 -2.63 1.91
N PHE A 167 -6.80 -2.61 0.62
CA PHE A 167 -6.81 -1.39 -0.18
C PHE A 167 -7.76 -0.34 0.41
N SER A 168 -8.99 -0.73 0.74
CA SER A 168 -10.01 0.13 1.35
C SER A 168 -9.56 0.68 2.71
N PHE A 169 -8.99 -0.17 3.57
CA PHE A 169 -8.46 0.24 4.87
C PHE A 169 -7.36 1.31 4.73
N ARG A 170 -6.38 1.07 3.86
CA ARG A 170 -5.25 2.00 3.66
C ARG A 170 -5.72 3.34 3.13
N LEU A 171 -6.61 3.32 2.13
CA LEU A 171 -7.11 4.52 1.50
C LEU A 171 -7.99 5.35 2.45
N SER A 172 -8.75 4.70 3.34
CA SER A 172 -9.62 5.37 4.31
C SER A 172 -8.90 5.88 5.58
N ARG A 173 -7.84 5.22 6.05
CA ARG A 173 -7.17 5.55 7.33
C ARG A 173 -5.87 6.31 7.17
N ILE A 174 -5.06 5.96 6.19
CA ILE A 174 -3.69 6.48 6.03
C ILE A 174 -3.63 7.51 4.91
N GLU A 175 -4.67 7.56 4.08
CA GLU A 175 -4.83 8.52 2.98
C GLU A 175 -3.75 8.40 1.89
N TRP A 176 -2.95 7.32 1.92
CA TRP A 176 -1.94 7.08 0.89
C TRP A 176 -2.57 6.53 -0.38
N LEU A 177 -2.37 7.25 -1.48
CA LEU A 177 -2.64 6.68 -2.79
C LEU A 177 -1.49 5.74 -3.22
N GLY A 178 -0.30 5.89 -2.65
CA GLY A 178 0.95 5.56 -3.33
C GLY A 178 1.07 4.23 -4.08
N TRP A 179 1.39 4.39 -5.36
CA TRP A 179 1.54 3.45 -6.49
C TRP A 179 2.20 2.08 -6.22
N GLY A 180 2.94 1.92 -5.14
CA GLY A 180 3.59 0.63 -4.86
C GLY A 180 2.96 -0.19 -3.76
N TYR A 181 2.02 0.35 -2.97
CA TYR A 181 1.48 -0.34 -1.79
C TYR A 181 -0.02 -0.58 -1.87
N SER A 182 -0.82 0.46 -2.16
CA SER A 182 -2.25 0.31 -2.45
C SER A 182 -2.45 -0.49 -3.76
N VAL A 183 -1.61 -0.26 -4.76
CA VAL A 183 -1.52 -1.08 -5.98
C VAL A 183 -0.86 -2.45 -5.74
N ALA A 184 -0.02 -2.64 -4.70
CA ALA A 184 0.48 -3.98 -4.35
C ALA A 184 -0.59 -4.87 -3.72
N SER A 185 -1.47 -4.31 -2.89
CA SER A 185 -2.71 -5.01 -2.51
C SER A 185 -3.57 -5.35 -3.74
N LEU A 186 -3.54 -4.50 -4.79
CA LEU A 186 -4.11 -4.85 -6.09
C LEU A 186 -3.22 -5.82 -6.90
N LYS A 187 -1.93 -6.02 -6.60
CA LYS A 187 -1.07 -7.03 -7.24
C LYS A 187 -1.46 -8.42 -6.80
N ASP A 188 -1.83 -8.61 -5.55
CA ASP A 188 -2.34 -9.91 -5.08
C ASP A 188 -3.70 -10.20 -5.74
N VAL A 189 -4.55 -9.17 -5.86
CA VAL A 189 -5.80 -9.22 -6.65
C VAL A 189 -5.54 -9.53 -8.13
N ILE A 190 -4.52 -8.92 -8.73
CA ILE A 190 -4.11 -9.14 -10.14
C ILE A 190 -3.45 -10.51 -10.31
N GLY A 191 -2.65 -10.98 -9.35
CA GLY A 191 -2.03 -12.31 -9.35
C GLY A 191 -3.08 -13.39 -9.23
N ALA A 192 -4.06 -13.19 -8.35
CA ALA A 192 -5.26 -14.01 -8.24
C ALA A 192 -6.08 -14.00 -9.53
N TYR A 193 -6.28 -12.82 -10.15
CA TYR A 193 -6.91 -12.68 -11.46
C TYR A 193 -6.16 -13.46 -12.56
N LEU A 194 -4.84 -13.33 -12.65
CA LEU A 194 -4.02 -14.02 -13.65
C LEU A 194 -3.98 -15.54 -13.42
N ALA A 195 -3.97 -15.98 -12.17
CA ALA A 195 -4.07 -17.39 -11.81
C ALA A 195 -5.43 -17.96 -12.23
N LEU A 196 -6.51 -17.20 -12.01
CA LEU A 196 -7.86 -17.56 -12.44
C LEU A 196 -7.94 -17.62 -13.98
N GLU A 197 -7.42 -16.61 -14.68
CA GLU A 197 -7.40 -16.56 -16.15
C GLU A 197 -6.61 -17.73 -16.77
N ARG A 198 -5.48 -18.12 -16.16
CA ARG A 198 -4.66 -19.25 -16.65
C ARG A 198 -5.22 -20.62 -16.27
N GLY A 199 -5.98 -20.70 -15.17
CA GLY A 199 -6.59 -21.93 -14.68
C GLY A 199 -7.98 -22.22 -15.26
N THR A 200 -8.62 -21.22 -15.88
CA THR A 200 -9.96 -21.36 -16.45
C THR A 200 -9.88 -21.62 -17.95
N PRO A 201 -10.39 -22.76 -18.46
CA PRO A 201 -10.47 -22.99 -19.91
C PRO A 201 -11.41 -21.96 -20.57
N THR A 202 -10.97 -21.32 -21.66
CA THR A 202 -11.74 -20.32 -22.44
C THR A 202 -12.88 -20.92 -23.28
N ASP A 203 -13.29 -22.15 -22.98
CA ASP A 203 -14.34 -22.90 -23.69
C ASP A 203 -15.74 -22.70 -23.08
N GLY A 204 -15.87 -21.81 -22.08
CA GLY A 204 -17.12 -21.55 -21.37
C GLY A 204 -17.47 -22.57 -20.28
N SER A 205 -16.52 -23.47 -19.93
CA SER A 205 -16.71 -24.48 -18.88
C SER A 205 -16.90 -23.90 -17.48
N ASN A 206 -16.50 -22.65 -17.22
CA ASN A 206 -16.68 -21.97 -15.93
C ASN A 206 -17.16 -20.51 -16.08
N PRO A 207 -18.47 -20.28 -16.31
CA PRO A 207 -19.03 -18.95 -16.53
C PRO A 207 -18.91 -18.01 -15.31
N GLN A 208 -18.76 -18.55 -14.10
CA GLN A 208 -18.58 -17.76 -12.88
C GLN A 208 -17.18 -17.14 -12.82
N ALA A 209 -16.14 -17.90 -13.15
CA ALA A 209 -14.77 -17.38 -13.21
C ALA A 209 -14.63 -16.28 -14.28
N GLU A 210 -15.24 -16.45 -15.46
CA GLU A 210 -15.26 -15.42 -16.50
C GLU A 210 -15.96 -14.12 -16.05
N ALA A 211 -17.06 -14.24 -15.30
CA ALA A 211 -17.77 -13.09 -14.74
C ALA A 211 -16.89 -12.34 -13.72
N VAL A 212 -16.15 -13.06 -12.86
CA VAL A 212 -15.17 -12.49 -11.92
C VAL A 212 -14.08 -11.74 -12.67
N LEU A 213 -13.49 -12.33 -13.70
CA LEU A 213 -12.47 -11.68 -14.53
C LEU A 213 -13.00 -10.37 -15.14
N LYS A 214 -14.15 -10.43 -15.81
CA LYS A 214 -14.72 -9.25 -16.49
C LYS A 214 -15.02 -8.11 -15.52
N ARG A 215 -15.64 -8.42 -14.37
CA ARG A 215 -16.04 -7.42 -13.38
C ARG A 215 -14.85 -6.85 -12.62
N LEU A 216 -13.88 -7.68 -12.26
CA LEU A 216 -12.65 -7.24 -11.63
C LEU A 216 -11.82 -6.35 -12.56
N GLY A 217 -11.67 -6.74 -13.83
CA GLY A 217 -10.98 -5.93 -14.83
C GLY A 217 -11.66 -4.58 -15.09
N ALA A 218 -13.00 -4.54 -15.10
CA ALA A 218 -13.76 -3.29 -15.22
C ALA A 218 -13.59 -2.39 -13.99
N ALA A 219 -13.66 -2.95 -12.78
CA ALA A 219 -13.48 -2.23 -11.53
C ALA A 219 -12.07 -1.65 -11.40
N LEU A 220 -11.03 -2.44 -11.70
CA LEU A 220 -9.65 -1.96 -11.72
C LEU A 220 -9.49 -0.80 -12.71
N LYS A 221 -10.00 -0.93 -13.94
CA LYS A 221 -9.97 0.15 -14.93
C LYS A 221 -10.69 1.41 -14.45
N SER A 222 -11.80 1.26 -13.74
CA SER A 222 -12.56 2.36 -13.16
C SER A 222 -11.75 3.06 -12.06
N ILE A 223 -11.21 2.30 -11.10
CA ILE A 223 -10.35 2.82 -10.02
C ILE A 223 -9.15 3.57 -10.60
N TYR A 224 -8.47 3.02 -11.62
CA TYR A 224 -7.33 3.70 -12.26
C TYR A 224 -7.75 4.98 -12.99
N ARG A 225 -8.95 5.03 -13.58
CA ARG A 225 -9.49 6.24 -14.22
C ARG A 225 -9.86 7.31 -13.20
N SER A 226 -10.60 6.94 -12.14
CA SER A 226 -10.95 7.85 -11.04
C SER A 226 -9.70 8.35 -10.32
N ALA A 227 -8.65 7.53 -10.24
CA ALA A 227 -7.36 7.94 -9.72
C ALA A 227 -6.54 8.85 -10.66
N GLY A 228 -7.14 9.46 -11.68
CA GLY A 228 -6.51 10.45 -12.55
C GLY A 228 -5.34 9.91 -13.39
N VAL A 229 -5.14 8.59 -13.45
CA VAL A 229 -4.06 7.97 -14.22
C VAL A 229 -4.45 7.96 -15.70
N THR A 230 -4.28 9.11 -16.37
CA THR A 230 -4.72 9.27 -17.77
C THR A 230 -3.67 8.81 -18.78
N LYS A 231 -4.16 8.01 -19.74
CA LYS A 231 -3.59 7.47 -20.98
C LYS A 231 -2.39 6.53 -20.92
N ASP A 232 -1.26 6.88 -20.29
CA ASP A 232 -0.07 6.03 -20.40
C ASP A 232 -0.20 4.67 -19.71
N VAL A 233 -1.15 4.52 -18.77
CA VAL A 233 -1.36 3.27 -18.03
C VAL A 233 -2.53 2.45 -18.53
N VAL A 234 -3.40 3.01 -19.37
CA VAL A 234 -4.42 2.19 -20.04
C VAL A 234 -3.76 1.31 -21.12
N GLU A 235 -2.71 1.81 -21.79
CA GLU A 235 -1.82 0.99 -22.64
C GLU A 235 -0.86 0.13 -21.79
N ARG A 236 -0.42 0.61 -20.61
CA ARG A 236 0.32 -0.24 -19.66
C ARG A 236 -0.57 -1.14 -18.80
N GLY A 237 -1.88 -1.23 -18.98
CA GLY A 237 -2.72 -2.13 -18.18
C GLY A 237 -2.38 -3.57 -18.50
N ASP A 238 -2.25 -3.84 -19.81
CA ASP A 238 -1.69 -5.06 -20.37
C ASP A 238 -0.22 -5.25 -20.01
N PHE A 239 0.57 -4.17 -19.96
CA PHE A 239 1.98 -4.22 -19.54
C PHE A 239 2.14 -4.46 -18.03
N LEU A 240 1.27 -3.95 -17.16
CA LEU A 240 1.28 -4.20 -15.72
C LEU A 240 0.84 -5.64 -15.48
N LEU A 241 -0.21 -6.11 -16.16
CA LEU A 241 -0.62 -7.52 -16.15
C LEU A 241 0.50 -8.46 -16.67
N LYS A 242 1.18 -8.11 -17.76
CA LYS A 242 2.26 -8.92 -18.37
C LYS A 242 3.61 -8.81 -17.65
N ALA A 243 4.03 -7.62 -17.23
CA ALA A 243 5.27 -7.37 -16.50
C ALA A 243 5.17 -7.87 -15.06
N TYR A 244 4.01 -7.74 -14.38
CA TYR A 244 3.82 -8.36 -13.07
C TYR A 244 3.49 -9.86 -13.15
N GLY A 245 2.86 -10.34 -14.23
CA GLY A 245 2.77 -11.77 -14.53
C GLY A 245 4.14 -12.43 -14.77
N ALA A 246 5.10 -11.69 -15.33
CA ALA A 246 6.49 -12.13 -15.48
C ALA A 246 7.32 -11.94 -14.20
N ALA A 247 7.10 -10.85 -13.45
CA ALA A 247 7.81 -10.59 -12.19
C ALA A 247 7.33 -11.48 -11.04
N SER A 248 6.04 -11.86 -10.97
CA SER A 248 5.55 -12.82 -9.97
C SER A 248 6.16 -14.22 -10.15
N LEU A 249 6.41 -14.65 -11.40
CA LEU A 249 7.19 -15.85 -11.70
C LEU A 249 8.66 -15.73 -11.25
N PHE A 250 9.22 -14.52 -11.28
CA PHE A 250 10.61 -14.24 -10.85
C PHE A 250 10.76 -13.98 -9.34
N VAL A 251 9.68 -13.58 -8.64
CA VAL A 251 9.67 -13.34 -7.20
C VAL A 251 9.25 -14.61 -6.44
N HIS A 252 8.37 -15.44 -7.00
CA HIS A 252 8.11 -16.79 -6.48
C HIS A 252 9.30 -17.74 -6.63
N SER A 253 10.26 -17.46 -7.51
CA SER A 253 11.51 -18.23 -7.54
C SER A 253 12.46 -17.88 -6.40
N HIS A 254 12.29 -16.74 -5.71
CA HIS A 254 13.25 -16.33 -4.68
C HIS A 254 12.71 -15.97 -3.29
N HIS A 255 11.54 -15.38 -3.06
CA HIS A 255 11.06 -15.18 -1.68
C HIS A 255 9.53 -15.05 -1.61
N GLY A 256 8.85 -16.17 -1.33
CA GLY A 256 7.43 -16.19 -0.96
C GLY A 256 7.21 -17.28 0.09
N ILE A 257 6.68 -16.90 1.26
CA ILE A 257 6.30 -17.80 2.37
C ILE A 257 7.47 -18.44 3.16
N ALA A 258 8.56 -17.69 3.41
CA ALA A 258 9.61 -18.11 4.37
C ALA A 258 9.72 -17.21 5.62
N GLY A 259 9.16 -15.99 5.58
CA GLY A 259 9.27 -15.04 6.70
C GLY A 259 8.32 -15.31 7.89
N LEU A 260 7.42 -16.29 7.77
CA LEU A 260 6.52 -16.71 8.86
C LEU A 260 7.05 -17.93 9.65
N LEU A 261 8.26 -18.43 9.33
CA LEU A 261 8.87 -19.58 10.00
C LEU A 261 10.28 -19.31 10.56
N THR A 262 10.75 -18.06 10.60
CA THR A 262 12.10 -17.72 11.08
C THR A 262 12.15 -16.76 12.28
N PHE A 263 11.03 -16.54 12.96
CA PHE A 263 11.05 -16.05 14.34
C PHE A 263 10.79 -17.23 15.29
N GLY A 264 11.87 -17.96 15.55
CA GLY A 264 12.04 -18.91 16.65
C GLY A 264 13.43 -18.74 17.22
#